data_AF-R0J5V3-F1
#
_entry.id   AF-R0J5V3-F1
#
_cell.length_a   1.000
_cell.length_b   1.000
_cell.length_c   1.000
_cell.angle_alpha   90.00
_cell.angle_beta   90.00
_cell.angle_gamma   90.00
#
_symmetry.space_group_name_H-M   'P 1'
#
loop_
_entity.id
_entity.type
_entity.pdbx_description
1 polymer ?
#
loop_
_entity_poly.entity_id
_entity_poly.type
_entity_poly.pdbx_seq_one_letter_code
_entity_poly.pdbx_strand_id
1 'polypeptide(L)'
;MEDARPTAGGDVAAASMLAPQEIYKPGDAQSKTEIVTKSGMPVAREEMSREEKLSRRRRAKERAKKAGLNKPKPTTTAEPKDTKKRGDKKQLLGDLKKGGVQIIGRKGALTDVEGNEVKDAVTKGAGSYKL
;
A
#
# COMPACT_ATOMS: atom_id res chain seq x y z
N MET A 1 -42.82 -11.50 -20.36
CA MET A 1 -43.19 -12.84 -20.86
C MET A 1 -43.22 -12.68 -22.36
N GLU A 2 -42.19 -13.14 -23.08
CA GLU A 2 -42.16 -13.04 -24.54
C GLU A 2 -42.94 -14.21 -25.14
N ASP A 3 -43.78 -13.93 -26.14
CA ASP A 3 -44.60 -14.92 -26.84
C ASP A 3 -43.77 -15.74 -27.83
N ALA A 4 -43.91 -17.06 -27.75
CA ALA A 4 -43.21 -18.00 -28.61
C ALA A 4 -43.74 -17.94 -30.06
N ARG A 5 -42.88 -17.54 -31.00
CA ARG A 5 -43.10 -17.74 -32.44
C ARG A 5 -42.24 -18.89 -32.96
N PRO A 6 -42.71 -19.70 -33.92
CA PRO A 6 -42.08 -20.95 -34.35
C PRO A 6 -40.89 -20.76 -35.30
N THR A 7 -40.35 -19.56 -35.45
CA THR A 7 -39.20 -19.30 -36.32
C THR A 7 -37.93 -19.40 -35.49
N ALA A 8 -36.97 -20.20 -35.93
CA ALA A 8 -35.64 -20.44 -35.33
C ALA A 8 -34.79 -19.16 -35.13
N GLY A 9 -35.26 -18.23 -34.30
CA GLY A 9 -34.58 -17.00 -33.90
C GLY A 9 -34.16 -16.98 -32.42
N GLY A 10 -34.54 -18.01 -31.64
CA GLY A 10 -34.22 -18.11 -30.21
C GLY A 10 -32.78 -18.54 -29.93
N ASP A 11 -32.19 -19.41 -30.75
CA ASP A 11 -30.83 -19.91 -30.53
C ASP A 11 -29.75 -18.83 -30.80
N VAL A 12 -30.04 -17.85 -31.66
CA VAL A 12 -29.17 -16.69 -31.91
C VAL A 12 -29.31 -15.64 -30.79
N ALA A 13 -30.45 -15.60 -30.08
CA ALA A 13 -30.71 -14.65 -29.01
C ALA A 13 -30.06 -15.05 -27.68
N ALA A 14 -29.87 -16.35 -27.40
CA ALA A 14 -29.23 -16.82 -26.17
C ALA A 14 -27.76 -16.38 -26.04
N ALA A 15 -27.02 -16.32 -27.15
CA ALA A 15 -25.66 -15.77 -27.19
C ALA A 15 -25.62 -14.23 -27.13
N SER A 16 -26.76 -13.55 -27.31
CA SER A 16 -26.84 -12.09 -27.47
C SER A 16 -27.30 -11.34 -26.21
N MET A 17 -27.71 -12.02 -25.13
CA MET A 17 -28.09 -11.35 -23.89
C MET A 17 -26.88 -10.80 -23.10
N LEU A 18 -25.71 -11.44 -23.27
CA LEU A 18 -24.50 -11.10 -22.55
C LEU A 18 -23.53 -10.35 -23.45
N ALA A 19 -22.94 -9.26 -22.95
CA ALA A 19 -22.00 -8.49 -23.74
C ALA A 19 -20.65 -9.24 -23.88
N PRO A 20 -19.90 -9.06 -24.98
CA PRO A 20 -18.62 -9.76 -25.18
C PRO A 20 -17.62 -9.59 -24.03
N GLN A 21 -17.57 -8.40 -23.42
CA GLN A 21 -16.70 -8.11 -22.27
C GLN A 21 -17.12 -8.81 -20.96
N GLU A 22 -18.35 -9.30 -20.90
CA GLU A 22 -18.87 -10.09 -19.77
C GLU A 22 -18.64 -11.59 -20.00
N ILE A 23 -18.61 -12.04 -21.26
CA ILE A 23 -18.20 -13.41 -21.63
C ILE A 23 -16.72 -13.61 -21.36
N TYR A 24 -15.88 -12.65 -21.77
CA TYR A 24 -14.44 -12.71 -21.54
C TYR A 24 -13.83 -11.33 -21.35
N LYS A 25 -13.12 -11.18 -20.23
CA LYS A 25 -12.36 -9.98 -19.91
C LYS A 25 -10.88 -10.32 -19.69
N PRO A 26 -9.98 -9.90 -20.59
CA PRO A 26 -8.56 -10.16 -20.41
C PRO A 26 -8.04 -9.44 -19.15
N GLY A 27 -7.38 -10.19 -18.28
CA GLY A 27 -6.81 -9.69 -17.01
C GLY A 27 -7.65 -9.97 -15.76
N ASP A 28 -8.79 -10.66 -15.89
CA ASP A 28 -9.57 -11.17 -14.74
C ASP A 28 -8.82 -12.32 -14.04
N ALA A 29 -8.24 -13.24 -14.82
CA ALA A 29 -7.31 -14.24 -14.31
C ALA A 29 -5.92 -13.62 -14.07
N GLN A 30 -5.46 -13.65 -12.83
CA GLN A 30 -4.14 -13.15 -12.44
C GLN A 30 -3.06 -14.22 -12.69
N SER A 31 -2.20 -14.01 -13.67
CA SER A 31 -0.97 -14.80 -13.85
C SER A 31 0.23 -14.12 -13.16
N LYS A 32 1.15 -14.95 -12.62
CA LYS A 32 2.37 -14.44 -11.94
C LYS A 32 3.46 -14.05 -12.94
N THR A 33 3.54 -14.75 -14.05
CA THR A 33 4.56 -14.64 -15.10
C THR A 33 4.25 -13.53 -16.10
N GLU A 34 2.97 -13.37 -16.42
CA GLU A 34 2.50 -12.45 -17.44
C GLU A 34 1.72 -11.28 -16.83
N ILE A 35 1.52 -10.27 -17.66
CA ILE A 35 0.85 -9.04 -17.33
C ILE A 35 -0.09 -8.71 -18.47
N VAL A 36 -1.37 -8.54 -18.16
CA VAL A 36 -2.31 -7.95 -19.10
C VAL A 36 -2.19 -6.43 -19.04
N THR A 37 -1.94 -5.82 -20.20
CA THR A 37 -1.86 -4.37 -20.38
C THR A 37 -3.26 -3.73 -20.42
N LYS A 38 -3.35 -2.40 -20.39
CA LYS A 38 -4.66 -1.70 -20.47
C LYS A 38 -5.41 -2.00 -21.78
N SER A 39 -4.68 -2.31 -22.86
CA SER A 39 -5.22 -2.71 -24.16
C SER A 39 -5.65 -4.18 -24.22
N GLY A 40 -5.51 -4.95 -23.13
CA GLY A 40 -5.90 -6.36 -23.08
C GLY A 40 -4.84 -7.32 -23.62
N MET A 41 -3.68 -6.83 -24.07
CA MET A 41 -2.59 -7.69 -24.54
C MET A 41 -1.78 -8.28 -23.38
N PRO A 42 -1.56 -9.61 -23.35
CA PRO A 42 -0.64 -10.25 -22.41
C PRO A 42 0.81 -9.98 -22.81
N VAL A 43 1.64 -9.63 -21.83
CA VAL A 43 3.08 -9.39 -21.99
C VAL A 43 3.81 -10.11 -20.86
N ALA A 44 4.86 -10.86 -21.19
CA ALA A 44 5.68 -11.53 -20.19
C ALA A 44 6.48 -10.52 -19.35
N ARG A 45 6.68 -10.83 -18.07
CA ARG A 45 7.51 -9.98 -17.19
C ARG A 45 8.98 -9.99 -17.59
N GLU A 46 9.46 -11.06 -18.21
CA GLU A 46 10.86 -11.24 -18.58
C GLU A 46 11.24 -10.39 -19.79
N GLU A 47 10.34 -10.31 -20.77
CA GLU A 47 10.51 -9.55 -22.01
C GLU A 47 10.43 -8.03 -21.80
N MET A 48 9.78 -7.59 -20.71
CA MET A 48 9.59 -6.16 -20.44
C MET A 48 10.90 -5.49 -19.99
N SER A 49 11.20 -4.34 -20.59
CA SER A 49 12.40 -3.57 -20.28
C SER A 49 12.35 -2.97 -18.86
N ARG A 50 13.52 -2.57 -18.34
CA ARG A 50 13.62 -1.97 -16.99
C ARG A 50 12.82 -0.68 -16.88
N GLU A 51 12.80 0.13 -17.93
CA GLU A 51 12.08 1.40 -17.99
C GLU A 51 10.57 1.19 -17.98
N GLU A 52 10.07 0.24 -18.76
CA GLU A 52 8.65 -0.13 -18.79
C GLU A 52 8.17 -0.65 -17.43
N LYS A 53 8.97 -1.50 -16.78
CA LYS A 53 8.72 -1.98 -15.41
C LYS A 53 8.62 -0.81 -14.42
N LEU A 54 9.55 0.14 -14.49
CA LEU A 54 9.58 1.30 -13.61
C LEU A 54 8.39 2.24 -13.83
N SER A 55 8.06 2.53 -15.09
CA SER A 55 6.92 3.35 -15.48
C SER A 55 5.60 2.72 -15.04
N ARG A 56 5.42 1.41 -15.24
CA ARG A 56 4.25 0.66 -14.78
C ARG A 56 4.11 0.70 -13.26
N ARG A 57 5.21 0.52 -12.52
CA ARG A 57 5.24 0.65 -11.05
C ARG A 57 4.82 2.04 -10.59
N ARG A 58 5.28 3.11 -11.26
CA ARG A 58 4.87 4.48 -10.96
C ARG A 58 3.37 4.68 -11.17
N ARG A 59 2.83 4.25 -12.32
CA ARG A 59 1.38 4.32 -12.60
C ARG A 59 0.56 3.53 -11.59
N ALA A 60 1.02 2.35 -11.17
CA ALA A 60 0.35 1.55 -10.14
C ALA A 60 0.31 2.28 -8.78
N LYS A 61 1.42 2.90 -8.37
CA LYS A 61 1.47 3.74 -7.15
C LYS A 61 0.53 4.95 -7.25
N GLU A 62 0.46 5.60 -8.41
CA GLU A 62 -0.46 6.72 -8.63
C GLU A 62 -1.92 6.30 -8.59
N ARG A 63 -2.29 5.17 -9.20
CA ARG A 63 -3.64 4.60 -9.11
C ARG A 63 -4.00 4.24 -7.67
N ALA A 64 -3.10 3.60 -6.94
CA ALA A 64 -3.32 3.25 -5.53
C ALA A 64 -3.53 4.49 -4.66
N LYS A 65 -2.75 5.56 -4.88
CA LYS A 65 -2.95 6.85 -4.23
C LYS A 65 -4.35 7.42 -4.54
N LYS A 66 -4.73 7.46 -5.82
CA LYS A 66 -6.04 7.97 -6.27
C LYS A 66 -7.23 7.13 -5.78
N ALA A 67 -7.09 5.81 -5.71
CA ALA A 67 -8.13 4.93 -5.17
C ALA A 67 -8.41 5.20 -3.69
N GLY A 68 -7.39 5.62 -2.91
CA GLY A 68 -7.57 6.05 -1.52
C GLY A 68 -8.24 7.42 -1.35
N LEU A 69 -8.24 8.26 -2.39
CA LEU A 69 -8.86 9.59 -2.36
C LEU A 69 -10.38 9.56 -2.58
N ASN A 70 -10.89 8.56 -3.31
CA ASN A 70 -12.31 8.41 -3.66
C ASN A 70 -13.07 7.41 -2.79
N LYS A 71 -12.45 6.79 -1.78
CA LYS A 71 -13.19 5.98 -0.82
C LYS A 71 -13.96 6.91 0.12
N PRO A 72 -15.30 6.81 0.21
CA PRO A 72 -16.03 7.54 1.24
C PRO A 72 -15.43 7.11 2.58
N LYS A 73 -14.94 8.10 3.34
CA LYS A 73 -14.45 7.89 4.69
C LYS A 73 -15.61 7.27 5.47
N PRO A 74 -15.50 6.04 6.02
CA PRO A 74 -16.58 5.48 6.82
C PRO A 74 -16.82 6.44 7.99
N THR A 75 -18.01 7.04 8.00
CA THR A 75 -18.53 7.85 9.11
C THR A 75 -18.97 6.92 10.23
N THR A 76 -18.05 6.10 10.72
CA THR A 76 -18.22 5.26 11.91
C THR A 76 -16.85 5.14 12.55
N THR A 77 -16.64 5.96 13.58
CA THR A 77 -15.86 5.64 14.79
C THR A 77 -14.95 4.40 14.71
N ALA A 78 -13.85 4.47 13.96
CA ALA A 78 -12.64 3.68 14.17
C ALA A 78 -11.55 4.15 13.19
N GLU A 79 -10.48 4.67 13.78
CA GLU A 79 -9.18 5.02 13.19
C GLU A 79 -8.68 4.12 12.04
N PRO A 80 -7.94 4.71 11.07
CA PRO A 80 -6.51 4.42 11.07
C PRO A 80 -5.69 5.68 10.77
N LYS A 81 -5.66 6.67 11.67
CA LYS A 81 -4.56 7.66 11.72
C LYS A 81 -3.38 7.15 12.56
N ASP A 82 -3.56 6.02 13.24
CA ASP A 82 -2.56 5.42 14.11
C ASP A 82 -1.35 4.81 13.40
N THR A 83 -1.44 4.29 12.18
CA THR A 83 -0.27 3.63 11.56
C THR A 83 0.82 4.63 11.17
N LYS A 84 0.44 5.83 10.71
CA LYS A 84 1.39 6.90 10.37
C LYS A 84 1.95 7.55 11.64
N LYS A 85 1.09 7.92 12.60
CA LYS A 85 1.51 8.49 13.89
C LYS A 85 2.35 7.53 14.74
N ARG A 86 2.12 6.21 14.70
CA ARG A 86 2.95 5.22 15.42
C ARG A 86 4.34 5.10 14.80
N GLY A 87 4.47 5.22 13.48
CA GLY A 87 5.77 5.30 12.81
C GLY A 87 6.55 6.53 13.24
N ASP A 88 5.89 7.70 13.20
CA ASP A 88 6.50 8.99 13.58
C ASP A 88 6.93 9.00 15.05
N LYS A 89 6.08 8.52 15.97
CA LYS A 89 6.43 8.43 17.40
C LYS A 89 7.62 7.50 17.67
N LYS A 90 7.71 6.37 16.96
CA LYS A 90 8.84 5.44 17.09
C LYS A 90 10.14 6.04 16.55
N GLN A 91 10.06 6.81 15.46
CA GLN A 91 11.21 7.55 14.92
C GLN A 91 11.67 8.62 15.91
N LEU A 92 10.75 9.42 16.45
CA LEU A 92 11.04 10.43 17.47
C LEU A 92 11.71 9.82 18.72
N LEU A 93 11.18 8.71 19.24
CA LEU A 93 11.80 8.01 20.37
C LEU A 93 13.21 7.50 20.04
N GLY A 94 13.42 6.99 18.82
CA GLY A 94 14.74 6.55 18.35
C GLY A 94 15.75 7.69 18.21
N ASP A 95 15.31 8.86 17.77
CA ASP A 95 16.17 10.04 17.65
C ASP A 95 16.54 10.63 19.02
N LEU A 96 15.59 10.64 19.96
CA LEU A 96 15.85 11.03 21.36
C LEU A 96 16.84 10.07 22.04
N LYS A 97 16.73 8.75 21.80
CA LYS A 97 17.66 7.74 22.31
C LYS A 97 19.07 7.89 21.72
N LYS A 98 19.18 8.13 20.41
CA LYS A 98 20.48 8.40 19.77
C LYS A 98 21.13 9.68 20.27
N GLY A 99 20.32 10.71 20.57
CA GLY A 99 20.75 11.97 21.14
C GLY A 99 21.16 11.90 22.61
N GLY A 100 20.97 10.76 23.29
CA GLY A 100 21.33 10.60 24.70
C GLY A 100 20.52 11.49 25.64
N VAL A 101 19.28 11.82 25.28
CA VAL A 101 18.43 12.73 26.05
C VAL A 101 17.99 12.06 27.35
N GLN A 102 18.20 12.73 28.48
CA GLN A 102 17.80 12.26 29.81
C GLN A 102 16.62 13.09 30.34
N ILE A 103 15.70 12.43 31.04
CA ILE A 103 14.49 13.02 31.60
C ILE A 103 14.67 13.19 33.11
N ILE A 104 14.54 14.43 33.60
CA ILE A 104 14.55 14.77 35.02
C ILE A 104 13.11 14.77 35.54
N GLY A 105 12.79 13.85 36.44
CA GLY A 105 11.48 13.77 37.10
C GLY A 105 11.26 14.88 38.12
N ARG A 106 10.01 15.08 38.56
CA ARG A 106 9.64 16.11 39.55
C ARG A 106 10.38 16.01 40.90
N LYS A 107 10.87 14.80 41.23
CA LYS A 107 11.66 14.52 42.43
C LYS A 107 13.18 14.54 42.18
N GLY A 108 13.62 15.03 41.03
CA GLY A 108 15.03 15.09 40.64
C GLY A 108 15.63 13.76 40.15
N ALA A 109 14.83 12.70 39.99
CA ALA A 109 15.30 11.42 39.48
C ALA A 109 15.64 11.51 37.98
N LEU A 110 16.82 11.03 37.59
CA LEU A 110 17.32 11.03 36.22
C LEU A 110 17.03 9.69 35.54
N THR A 111 16.24 9.71 34.47
CA THR A 111 15.79 8.51 33.75
C THR A 111 16.02 8.65 32.25
N ASP A 112 16.29 7.55 31.55
CA ASP A 112 16.32 7.53 30.08
C ASP A 112 14.88 7.65 29.51
N VAL A 113 14.76 7.87 28.19
CA VAL A 113 13.49 7.96 27.45
C VAL A 113 12.61 6.70 27.64
N GLU A 114 13.23 5.56 27.97
CA GLU A 114 12.56 4.28 28.26
C GLU A 114 12.23 4.07 29.75
N GLY A 115 12.58 5.03 30.63
CA GLY A 115 12.30 4.97 32.07
C GLY A 115 13.34 4.22 32.89
N ASN A 116 14.47 3.84 32.29
CA ASN A 116 15.57 3.18 32.99
C ASN A 116 16.40 4.19 33.78
N GLU A 117 16.88 3.80 34.96
CA GLU A 117 17.79 4.62 35.75
C GLU A 117 19.14 4.75 35.04
N VAL A 118 19.59 5.99 34.87
CA VAL A 118 20.89 6.27 34.26
C VAL A 118 21.97 6.04 35.33
N LYS A 119 22.62 4.88 35.28
CA LYS A 119 23.90 4.65 35.98
C LYS A 119 25.03 5.18 35.11
N ASP A 120 26.01 5.81 35.74
CA ASP A 120 27.05 6.67 35.17
C ASP A 120 27.33 6.48 33.67
N ALA A 121 27.20 7.58 32.94
CA ALA A 121 27.31 7.64 31.50
C ALA A 121 28.63 7.02 31.02
N VAL A 122 28.55 5.96 30.22
CA VAL A 122 29.68 5.54 29.38
C VAL A 122 29.97 6.70 28.43
N THR A 123 31.03 7.45 28.74
CA THR A 123 31.52 8.56 27.92
C THR A 123 31.93 8.01 26.56
N LYS A 124 31.06 8.19 25.56
CA LYS A 124 31.40 7.80 24.19
C LYS A 124 32.42 8.80 23.65
N GLY A 125 33.62 8.31 23.37
CA GLY A 125 34.73 9.13 22.87
C GLY A 125 34.43 9.81 21.54
N ALA A 126 35.23 10.83 21.20
CA ALA A 126 35.03 11.72 20.06
C ALA A 126 34.86 11.02 18.69
N GLY A 127 35.34 9.78 18.53
CA GLY A 127 35.15 8.98 17.32
C GLY A 127 33.76 8.36 17.13
N SER A 128 32.83 8.56 18.08
CA SER A 128 31.46 8.05 18.01
C SER A 128 30.47 9.03 17.34
N TYR A 129 30.89 10.27 17.11
CA TYR A 129 30.11 11.26 16.39
C TYR A 129 30.49 11.22 14.91
N LYS A 130 29.49 11.19 14.05
CA LYS A 130 29.68 11.18 12.59
C LYS A 130 30.06 12.61 12.18
N LEU A 131 31.28 12.77 11.67
CA LEU A 131 31.72 13.99 10.97
C LEU A 131 31.04 14.11 9.61
#